data_AF-A0A1E8BD71-F1
#
_entry.id   AF-A0A1E8BD71-F1
#
_cell.length_a   1.000
_cell.length_b   1.000
_cell.length_c   1.000
_cell.angle_alpha   90.00
_cell.angle_beta   90.00
_cell.angle_gamma   90.00
#
_symmetry.space_group_name_H-M   'P 1'
#
loop_
_entity.id
_entity.type
_entity.pdbx_description
1 polymer ?
#
loop_
_entity_poly.entity_id
_entity_poly.type
_entity_poly.pdbx_seq_one_letter_code
_entity_poly.pdbx_strand_id
1 'polypeptide(L)'
;MKKITVLLSYLFFSIAVIAVIIEYLFISSHFFHSHYLKYTLMIEIIFPILGIILGAFGKSGAQKIIVIILNSLYFTLFSSLGLLNFWILTFGK
;
A
#
# COMPACT_ATOMS: atom_id res chain seq x y z
N MET A 1 -19.37 -6.34 10.56
CA MET A 1 -18.26 -5.35 10.57
C MET A 1 -16.91 -6.01 10.86
N LYS A 2 -16.72 -6.64 12.03
CA LYS A 2 -15.48 -7.30 12.48
C LYS A 2 -14.71 -8.15 11.43
N LYS A 3 -15.38 -9.08 10.73
CA LYS A 3 -14.75 -9.92 9.68
C LYS A 3 -14.47 -9.16 8.37
N ILE A 4 -15.27 -8.15 8.04
CA ILE A 4 -15.15 -7.41 6.77
C ILE A 4 -13.93 -6.50 6.79
N THR A 5 -13.65 -5.82 7.91
CA THR A 5 -12.45 -4.97 8.04
C THR A 5 -11.15 -5.76 7.95
N VAL A 6 -11.14 -6.98 8.50
CA VAL A 6 -10.01 -7.90 8.37
C VAL A 6 -9.86 -8.36 6.93
N LEU A 7 -10.96 -8.77 6.28
CA LEU A 7 -10.95 -9.17 4.87
C LEU A 7 -10.45 -8.04 3.96
N LEU A 8 -10.90 -6.80 4.19
CA LEU A 8 -10.46 -5.62 3.44
C LEU A 8 -8.97 -5.35 3.65
N SER A 9 -8.45 -5.54 4.86
CA SER A 9 -7.01 -5.35 5.13
C SER A 9 -6.16 -6.40 4.41
N TYR A 10 -6.61 -7.66 4.38
CA TYR A 10 -5.96 -8.69 3.57
C TYR A 10 -6.05 -8.38 2.07
N LEU A 11 -7.21 -7.91 1.60
CA LEU A 11 -7.41 -7.53 0.20
C LEU A 11 -6.45 -6.40 -0.20
N PHE A 12 -6.36 -5.32 0.59
CA PHE A 12 -5.45 -4.22 0.31
C PHE A 12 -3.99 -4.65 0.35
N PHE A 13 -3.62 -5.50 1.31
CA PHE A 13 -2.28 -6.08 1.37
C PHE A 13 -1.95 -6.89 0.11
N SER A 14 -2.87 -7.75 -0.34
CA SER A 14 -2.68 -8.54 -1.56
C SER A 14 -2.59 -7.67 -2.82
N ILE A 15 -3.46 -6.67 -2.96
CA ILE A 15 -3.44 -5.73 -4.09
C ILE A 15 -2.09 -5.01 -4.14
N ALA A 16 -1.59 -4.60 -2.99
CA ALA A 16 -0.32 -3.93 -2.89
C ALA A 16 0.88 -4.80 -3.30
N VAL A 17 0.94 -6.03 -2.80
CA VAL A 17 1.98 -6.98 -3.18
C VAL A 17 1.95 -7.22 -4.70
N ILE A 18 0.76 -7.35 -5.28
CA ILE A 18 0.60 -7.49 -6.73
C ILE A 18 1.08 -6.23 -7.46
N ALA A 19 0.72 -5.03 -6.98
CA ALA A 19 1.14 -3.76 -7.57
C ALA A 19 2.67 -3.63 -7.61
N VAL A 20 3.35 -4.01 -6.53
CA VAL A 20 4.81 -4.00 -6.44
C VAL A 20 5.44 -5.02 -7.39
N ILE A 21 4.88 -6.23 -7.49
CA ILE A 21 5.36 -7.25 -8.43
C ILE A 21 5.22 -6.74 -9.87
N ILE A 22 4.09 -6.13 -10.22
CA ILE A 22 3.87 -5.54 -11.55
C ILE A 22 4.88 -4.41 -11.78
N GLU A 23 5.05 -3.50 -10.83
CA GLU A 23 6.02 -2.41 -10.96
C GLU A 23 7.44 -2.94 -11.20
N TYR A 24 7.87 -3.94 -10.44
CA TYR A 24 9.17 -4.56 -10.62
C TYR A 24 9.32 -5.23 -12.00
N LEU A 25 8.29 -5.94 -12.47
CA LEU A 25 8.29 -6.58 -13.79
C LEU A 25 8.37 -5.57 -14.94
N PHE A 26 7.78 -4.39 -14.76
CA PHE A 26 7.67 -3.35 -15.80
C PHE A 26 8.56 -2.13 -15.54
N ILE A 27 9.55 -2.23 -14.64
CA ILE A 27 10.40 -1.10 -14.24
C ILE A 27 11.22 -0.51 -15.40
N SER A 28 11.56 -1.34 -16.40
CA SER A 28 12.25 -0.92 -17.62
C SER A 28 11.32 -0.30 -18.68
N SER A 29 10.01 -0.43 -18.52
CA SER A 29 9.03 0.11 -19.46
C SER A 29 8.77 1.58 -19.18
N HIS A 30 9.28 2.43 -20.06
CA HIS A 30 9.07 3.87 -19.98
C HIS A 30 7.58 4.26 -20.02
N PHE A 31 6.78 3.50 -20.77
CA PHE A 31 5.33 3.68 -20.85
C PHE A 31 4.65 3.34 -19.52
N PHE A 32 5.06 2.24 -18.88
CA PHE A 32 4.50 1.82 -17.61
C PHE A 32 4.82 2.85 -16.52
N HIS A 33 6.08 3.27 -16.46
CA HIS A 33 6.54 4.26 -15.50
C HIS A 33 5.83 5.62 -15.68
N SER A 34 5.59 6.07 -16.92
CA SER A 34 4.91 7.36 -17.14
C SER A 34 3.41 7.33 -16.84
N HIS A 35 2.72 6.21 -17.07
CA HIS A 35 1.26 6.13 -16.94
C HIS A 35 0.79 5.57 -15.60
N TYR A 36 1.53 4.63 -15.01
CA TYR A 36 1.06 3.85 -13.86
C TYR A 36 1.77 4.18 -12.55
N LEU A 37 2.95 4.83 -12.59
CA LEU A 37 3.70 5.19 -11.37
C LEU A 37 2.86 5.93 -10.34
N LYS A 38 2.07 6.93 -10.77
CA LYS A 38 1.20 7.69 -9.87
C LYS A 38 0.15 6.81 -9.17
N TYR A 39 -0.39 5.83 -9.88
CA TYR A 39 -1.39 4.90 -9.33
C TYR A 39 -0.75 3.90 -8.38
N THR A 40 0.44 3.38 -8.70
CA THR A 40 1.18 2.48 -7.81
C THR A 40 1.54 3.19 -6.50
N LEU A 41 2.04 4.42 -6.58
CA LEU A 41 2.33 5.28 -5.42
C LEU A 41 1.12 5.50 -4.52
N MET A 42 -0.05 5.70 -5.13
CA MET A 42 -1.30 5.90 -4.40
C MET A 42 -1.67 4.64 -3.61
N ILE A 43 -1.53 3.46 -4.22
CA ILE A 43 -1.78 2.17 -3.56
C ILE A 43 -0.77 1.97 -2.43
N GLU A 44 0.52 2.23 -2.68
CA GLU A 44 1.63 2.05 -1.74
C GLU A 44 1.54 2.87 -0.47
N ILE A 45 1.08 4.12 -0.57
CA ILE A 45 1.08 5.05 0.57
C ILE A 45 -0.32 5.20 1.17
N ILE A 46 -1.38 5.29 0.37
CA ILE A 46 -2.71 5.64 0.88
C ILE A 46 -3.44 4.44 1.47
N PHE A 47 -3.36 3.26 0.85
CA PHE A 47 -4.05 2.06 1.36
C PHE A 47 -3.59 1.58 2.75
N PRO A 48 -2.28 1.54 3.10
CA PRO A 48 -1.86 1.22 4.45
C PRO A 48 -2.40 2.22 5.46
N ILE A 49 -2.34 3.52 5.15
CA ILE A 49 -2.81 4.59 6.04
C ILE A 49 -4.30 4.45 6.30
N LEU A 50 -5.11 4.24 5.24
CA LEU A 50 -6.54 3.98 5.39
C LEU A 50 -6.81 2.71 6.21
N GLY A 51 -6.05 1.65 6.01
CA GLY A 51 -6.16 0.42 6.78
C GLY A 51 -5.84 0.61 8.28
N ILE A 52 -4.82 1.40 8.61
CA ILE A 52 -4.49 1.77 10.00
C ILE A 52 -5.61 2.60 10.62
N ILE A 53 -6.12 3.61 9.91
CA ILE A 53 -7.22 4.47 10.37
C ILE A 53 -8.47 3.62 10.65
N LEU A 54 -8.86 2.77 9.69
CA LEU A 54 -10.00 1.86 9.84
C LEU A 54 -9.80 0.86 10.99
N GLY A 55 -8.58 0.37 11.17
CA GLY A 55 -8.19 -0.45 12.32
C GLY A 55 -8.32 0.29 13.65
N ALA A 56 -7.86 1.54 13.71
CA ALA A 56 -7.87 2.37 14.91
C ALA A 56 -9.29 2.70 15.39
N PHE A 57 -10.20 3.06 14.46
CA PHE A 57 -11.62 3.33 14.73
C PHE A 57 -12.47 2.06 14.92
N GLY A 58 -11.91 0.87 14.64
CA GLY A 58 -12.57 -0.41 14.86
C GLY A 58 -12.76 -0.76 16.35
N LYS A 59 -13.81 -1.54 16.66
CA LYS A 59 -14.05 -2.07 18.01
C LYS A 59 -12.86 -2.89 18.53
N SER A 60 -12.57 -2.75 19.82
CA SER A 60 -11.52 -3.47 20.55
C SER A 60 -11.61 -5.00 20.37
N GLY A 61 -10.44 -5.64 20.19
CA GLY A 61 -10.25 -7.09 20.07
C GLY A 61 -9.05 -7.48 19.20
N ALA A 62 -8.76 -8.78 19.11
CA ALA A 62 -7.64 -9.33 18.33
C ALA A 62 -7.62 -8.87 16.86
N GLN A 63 -8.79 -8.68 16.26
CA GLN A 63 -8.91 -8.21 14.87
C GLN A 63 -8.41 -6.79 14.65
N LYS A 64 -8.59 -5.88 15.63
CA LYS A 64 -8.03 -4.52 15.56
C LYS A 64 -6.50 -4.57 15.51
N ILE A 65 -5.91 -5.41 16.37
CA ILE A 65 -4.46 -5.61 16.45
C ILE A 65 -3.94 -6.18 15.13
N ILE A 66 -4.60 -7.21 14.59
CA ILE A 66 -4.24 -7.83 13.30
C ILE A 66 -4.25 -6.80 12.16
N VAL A 67 -5.31 -5.98 12.06
CA VAL A 67 -5.43 -4.94 11.04
C VAL A 67 -4.32 -3.90 11.16
N ILE A 68 -4.04 -3.43 12.38
CA ILE A 68 -2.96 -2.44 12.61
C ILE A 68 -1.61 -3.04 12.27
N ILE A 69 -1.32 -4.28 12.70
CA ILE A 69 -0.04 -4.96 12.39
C ILE A 69 0.12 -5.15 10.89
N LEU A 70 -0.88 -5.70 10.19
CA LEU A 70 -0.80 -5.94 8.75
C LEU A 70 -0.55 -4.65 7.96
N ASN A 71 -1.28 -3.58 8.25
CA ASN A 71 -1.13 -2.32 7.52
C ASN A 71 0.15 -1.57 7.91
N SER A 72 0.63 -1.70 9.15
CA SER A 72 1.91 -1.13 9.58
C SER A 72 3.08 -1.87 8.95
N LEU A 73 3.00 -3.20 8.88
CA LEU A 73 4.00 -4.05 8.24
C LEU A 73 4.05 -3.76 6.73
N TYR A 74 2.88 -3.61 6.10
CA TYR A 74 2.76 -3.12 4.73
C TYR A 74 3.45 -1.76 4.54
N PHE A 75 3.09 -0.76 5.35
CA PHE A 75 3.71 0.56 5.26
C PHE A 75 5.23 0.48 5.42
N THR A 76 5.73 -0.28 6.39
CA THR A 76 7.17 -0.37 6.65
C THR A 76 7.93 -1.02 5.50
N LEU A 77 7.37 -2.07 4.89
CA LEU A 77 8.03 -2.80 3.80
C LEU A 77 8.09 -1.99 2.50
N PHE A 78 7.04 -1.24 2.16
CA PHE A 78 6.89 -0.64 0.83
C PHE A 78 6.96 0.89 0.80
N SER A 79 6.94 1.57 1.96
CA SER A 79 7.04 3.04 2.01
C SER A 79 8.34 3.58 1.42
N SER A 80 9.46 2.87 1.58
CA SER A 80 10.74 3.27 1.00
C SER A 80 10.69 3.33 -0.53
N LEU A 81 10.05 2.35 -1.17
CA LEU A 81 9.84 2.29 -2.61
C LEU A 81 8.92 3.42 -3.07
N GLY A 82 7.77 3.58 -2.41
CA GLY A 82 6.82 4.66 -2.70
C GLY A 82 7.43 6.05 -2.55
N LEU A 83 8.28 6.27 -1.54
CA LEU A 83 9.00 7.53 -1.34
C LEU A 83 10.09 7.76 -2.39
N LEU A 84 10.82 6.73 -2.80
CA LEU A 84 11.79 6.81 -3.88
C LEU A 84 11.09 7.19 -5.20
N ASN A 85 9.97 6.53 -5.49
CA ASN A 85 9.14 6.82 -6.66
C ASN A 85 8.57 8.24 -6.61
N PHE A 86 8.16 8.71 -5.43
CA PHE A 86 7.69 10.09 -5.22
C PHE A 86 8.81 11.09 -5.50
N TRP A 87 10.02 10.79 -5.01
CA TRP A 87 11.20 11.61 -5.21
C TRP A 87 11.54 11.72 -6.69
N ILE A 88 11.58 10.61 -7.42
CA ILE A 88 11.84 10.60 -8.86
C ILE A 88 10.78 11.39 -9.61
N LEU A 89 9.49 11.25 -9.27
CA LEU A 89 8.42 12.04 -9.89
C LEU A 89 8.60 13.55 -9.66
N THR A 90 9.05 13.94 -8.46
CA THR A 90 9.11 15.34 -8.04
C THR A 90 10.41 16.04 -8.48
N PHE A 91 11.53 15.33 -8.43
CA PHE A 91 12.88 15.88 -8.62
C PHE A 91 13.67 15.23 -9.76
N GLY A 92 13.22 14.08 -10.29
CA GLY A 92 13.90 13.34 -11.37
C GLY A 92 13.70 13.93 -12.76
N LYS A 93 13.70 15.27 -12.87
CA LYS A 93 13.81 15.99 -14.14
C LYS A 93 15.24 16.04 -14.62
#